data_AF-A0A7N2MUP4-F1
#
_entry.id   AF-A0A7N2MUP4-F1
#
_cell.length_a   1.000
_cell.length_b   1.000
_cell.length_c   1.000
_cell.angle_alpha   90.00
_cell.angle_beta   90.00
_cell.angle_gamma   90.00
#
_symmetry.space_group_name_H-M   'P 1'
#
loop_
_entity.id
_entity.type
_entity.pdbx_description
1 polymer ?
#
loop_
_entity_poly.entity_id
_entity_poly.type
_entity_poly.pdbx_seq_one_letter_code
_entity_poly.pdbx_strand_id
1 'polypeptide(L)'
;MALWLWLEHMGFDNVVHKILLLPYILVNELVDEAIICLNCIHTNQISSSFDNNDILLIQSLMEKEISLHFFLENQLNGVVGIAKIVNEVCITALSDIMQQAVERNASQSVAESQMVLSPPTHHSLAQHGLCHACWTWWR
;
A
#
# COMPACT_ATOMS: atom_id res chain seq x y z
N MET A 1 1.46 6.56 0.22
CA MET A 1 0.35 6.47 -0.75
C MET A 1 -0.18 7.83 -1.18
N ALA A 2 -0.67 8.67 -0.26
CA ALA A 2 -1.25 9.96 -0.65
C ALA A 2 -0.31 10.87 -1.45
N LEU A 3 0.99 10.91 -1.10
CA LEU A 3 2.01 11.64 -1.86
C LEU A 3 2.05 11.21 -3.33
N TRP A 4 2.10 9.91 -3.59
CA TRP A 4 2.23 9.35 -4.94
C TRP A 4 0.99 9.61 -5.79
N LEU A 5 -0.20 9.44 -5.21
CA LEU A 5 -1.47 9.75 -5.87
C LEU A 5 -1.61 11.26 -6.14
N TRP A 6 -1.07 12.10 -5.26
CA TRP A 6 -1.05 13.54 -5.48
C TRP A 6 -0.17 13.90 -6.66
N LEU A 7 1.00 13.27 -6.79
CA LEU A 7 1.86 13.44 -7.96
C LEU A 7 1.16 13.01 -9.26
N GLU A 8 0.42 11.89 -9.25
CA GLU A 8 -0.39 11.52 -10.43
C GLU A 8 -1.44 12.58 -10.76
N HIS A 9 -2.06 13.20 -9.76
CA HIS A 9 -3.00 14.30 -9.97
C HIS A 9 -2.32 15.56 -10.54
N MET A 10 -1.04 15.76 -10.25
CA MET A 10 -0.23 16.87 -10.79
C MET A 10 0.25 16.62 -12.22
N GLY A 11 0.00 15.44 -12.78
CA GLY A 11 0.36 15.07 -14.15
C GLY A 11 1.57 14.16 -14.28
N PHE A 12 2.09 13.61 -13.17
CA PHE A 12 3.13 12.59 -13.23
C PHE A 12 2.52 11.22 -13.55
N ASP A 13 2.85 10.67 -14.71
CA ASP A 13 2.16 9.48 -15.18
C ASP A 13 2.63 8.19 -14.47
N ASN A 14 1.65 7.38 -14.07
CA ASN A 14 1.83 6.01 -13.61
C ASN A 14 2.78 5.84 -12.41
N VAL A 15 2.85 6.83 -11.51
CA VAL A 15 3.72 6.79 -10.32
C VAL A 15 3.47 5.54 -9.49
N VAL A 16 2.22 5.27 -9.13
CA VAL A 16 1.87 4.12 -8.27
C VAL A 16 2.22 2.81 -8.97
N HIS A 17 1.95 2.72 -10.28
CA HIS A 17 2.30 1.54 -11.05
C HIS A 17 3.82 1.30 -11.08
N LYS A 18 4.61 2.35 -11.32
CA LYS A 18 6.08 2.29 -11.29
C LYS A 18 6.59 1.80 -9.92
N ILE A 19 5.98 2.24 -8.82
CA ILE A 19 6.33 1.77 -7.45
C ILE A 19 6.01 0.29 -7.27
N LEU A 20 4.86 -0.18 -7.76
CA LEU A 20 4.45 -1.59 -7.64
C LEU A 20 5.38 -2.54 -8.41
N LEU A 21 6.09 -2.04 -9.43
CA LEU A 21 7.09 -2.80 -10.18
C LEU A 21 8.46 -2.86 -9.48
N LEU A 22 8.67 -2.08 -8.42
CA LEU A 22 9.95 -2.08 -7.70
C LEU A 22 10.09 -3.31 -6.80
N PRO A 23 11.31 -3.85 -6.66
CA PRO A 23 11.65 -4.78 -5.59
C PRO A 23 11.32 -4.18 -4.22
N TYR A 24 10.83 -5.00 -3.29
CA TYR A 24 10.46 -4.58 -1.94
C TYR A 24 11.54 -3.77 -1.20
N ILE A 25 12.82 -4.10 -1.42
CA ILE A 25 13.96 -3.37 -0.84
C ILE A 25 13.95 -1.89 -1.27
N LEU A 26 13.73 -1.63 -2.56
CA LEU A 26 13.67 -0.26 -3.09
C LEU A 26 12.40 0.46 -2.66
N VAL A 27 11.31 -0.26 -2.38
CA VAL A 27 10.08 0.37 -1.85
C VAL A 27 10.32 0.99 -0.48
N ASN A 28 11.11 0.35 0.39
CA ASN A 28 11.45 0.92 1.71
C ASN A 28 12.30 2.18 1.56
N GLU A 29 13.34 2.14 0.73
CA GLU A 29 14.18 3.30 0.42
C GLU A 29 13.33 4.46 -0.16
N LEU A 30 12.37 4.14 -1.02
CA LEU A 30 11.45 5.13 -1.59
C LEU A 30 10.56 5.79 -0.52
N VAL A 31 10.17 5.05 0.52
CA VAL A 31 9.41 5.61 1.65
C VAL A 31 10.26 6.60 2.44
N ASP A 32 11.55 6.30 2.65
CA ASP A 32 12.46 7.22 3.32
C ASP A 32 12.63 8.53 2.54
N GLU A 33 12.82 8.46 1.22
CA GLU A 33 12.87 9.66 0.36
C GLU A 33 11.53 10.42 0.33
N ALA A 34 10.40 9.71 0.41
CA ALA A 34 9.07 10.33 0.46
C ALA A 34 8.85 11.15 1.72
N ILE A 35 9.41 10.73 2.86
CA ILE A 35 9.36 11.50 4.11
C ILE A 35 10.08 12.85 3.93
N ILE A 36 11.21 12.86 3.23
CA ILE A 36 11.96 14.09 2.92
C ILE A 36 11.09 15.02 2.07
N CYS A 37 10.47 14.50 1.01
CA CYS A 37 9.55 15.28 0.16
C CYS A 37 8.37 15.86 0.95
N LEU A 38 7.75 15.05 1.82
CA LEU A 38 6.65 15.49 2.68
C LEU A 38 7.07 16.56 3.67
N ASN A 39 8.28 16.46 4.23
CA ASN A 39 8.83 17.48 5.13
C ASN A 39 9.02 18.82 4.41
N CYS A 40 9.44 18.81 3.13
CA CYS A 40 9.51 20.02 2.30
C CYS A 40 8.12 20.66 2.11
N ILE A 41 7.09 19.84 1.90
CA ILE A 41 5.70 20.31 1.77
C ILE A 41 5.14 20.84 3.11
N HIS A 42 5.53 20.28 4.24
CA HIS A 42 4.93 20.67 5.52
C HIS A 42 5.62 21.87 6.17
N THR A 43 6.96 21.91 6.16
CA THR A 43 7.71 22.75 7.10
C THR A 43 8.33 24.00 6.43
N ASN A 44 8.26 24.12 5.10
CA ASN A 44 8.91 25.17 4.30
C ASN A 44 10.41 25.36 4.57
N GLN A 45 11.02 24.39 5.23
CA GLN A 45 12.43 24.41 5.58
C GLN A 45 13.08 23.27 4.80
N ILE A 46 13.81 23.65 3.76
CA ILE A 46 14.97 22.85 3.40
C ILE A 46 15.93 23.06 4.58
N SER A 47 16.08 22.07 5.45
CA SER A 47 17.28 22.03 6.29
C SER A 47 18.45 22.23 5.33
N SER A 48 19.40 23.12 5.61
CA SER A 48 20.55 23.37 4.71
C SER A 48 21.39 22.12 4.39
N SER A 49 21.02 20.97 4.95
CA SER A 49 21.52 19.64 4.69
C SER A 49 20.85 18.88 3.55
N PHE A 50 19.65 19.26 3.08
CA PHE A 50 18.96 18.49 2.05
C PHE A 50 19.50 18.84 0.67
N ASP A 51 20.14 17.87 0.04
CA ASP A 51 20.63 17.95 -1.33
C ASP A 51 19.66 17.19 -2.26
N ASN A 52 19.67 17.51 -3.55
CA ASN A 52 18.91 16.73 -4.56
C ASN A 52 19.33 15.25 -4.58
N ASN A 53 20.47 14.91 -3.99
CA ASN A 53 20.94 13.55 -3.79
C ASN A 53 20.13 12.75 -2.75
N ASP A 54 19.30 13.40 -1.94
CA ASP A 54 18.48 12.74 -0.91
C ASP A 54 17.16 12.17 -1.47
N ILE A 55 16.86 12.40 -2.75
CA ILE A 55 15.63 11.91 -3.42
C ILE A 55 15.94 11.23 -4.77
N LEU A 56 17.11 10.59 -4.89
CA LEU A 56 17.59 10.03 -6.15
C LEU A 56 16.69 8.91 -6.69
N LEU A 57 16.09 8.11 -5.82
CA LEU A 57 15.21 7.03 -6.23
C LEU A 57 13.89 7.57 -6.78
N ILE A 58 13.30 8.58 -6.13
CA ILE A 58 12.13 9.32 -6.64
C ILE A 58 12.46 9.97 -7.98
N GLN A 59 13.60 10.65 -8.09
CA GLN A 59 14.05 11.24 -9.34
C GLN A 59 14.22 10.20 -10.44
N SER A 60 14.84 9.06 -10.13
CA SER A 60 15.02 7.96 -11.08
C SER A 60 13.68 7.37 -11.51
N LEU A 61 12.73 7.24 -10.59
CA LEU A 61 11.40 6.70 -10.87
C LEU A 61 10.58 7.66 -11.75
N MET A 62 10.74 8.95 -11.55
CA MET A 62 10.04 10.03 -12.23
C MET A 62 10.83 10.58 -13.43
N GLU A 63 11.82 9.82 -13.92
CA GLU A 63 12.63 10.19 -15.10
C GLU A 63 13.27 11.60 -15.01
N LYS A 64 13.58 12.03 -13.78
CA LYS A 64 14.19 13.32 -13.40
C LYS A 64 13.31 14.56 -13.62
N GLU A 65 12.01 14.39 -13.79
CA GLU A 65 11.07 15.52 -13.88
C GLU A 65 10.83 16.18 -12.51
N ILE A 66 11.06 15.44 -11.42
CA ILE A 66 10.84 15.90 -10.04
C ILE A 66 12.16 16.31 -9.39
N SER A 67 12.12 17.37 -8.58
CA SER A 67 13.24 17.80 -7.72
C SER A 67 12.72 18.24 -6.35
N LEU A 68 13.59 18.42 -5.36
CA LEU A 68 13.17 18.99 -4.06
C LEU A 68 12.56 20.38 -4.23
N HIS A 69 13.05 21.15 -5.21
CA HIS A 69 12.52 22.47 -5.57
C HIS A 69 11.05 22.43 -5.96
N PHE A 70 10.65 21.41 -6.74
CA PHE A 70 9.25 21.23 -7.14
C PHE A 70 8.30 21.15 -5.94
N PHE A 71 8.69 20.41 -4.89
CA PHE A 71 7.87 20.26 -3.69
C PHE A 71 7.73 21.54 -2.87
N LEU A 72 8.76 22.40 -2.90
CA LEU A 72 8.74 23.68 -2.20
C LEU A 72 7.89 24.72 -2.95
N GLU A 73 8.03 24.78 -4.27
CA GLU A 73 7.23 25.67 -5.11
C GLU A 73 5.73 25.32 -5.04
N ASN A 74 5.42 24.02 -4.96
CA ASN A 74 4.06 23.52 -4.91
C ASN A 74 3.56 23.26 -3.48
N GLN A 75 4.20 23.83 -2.45
CA GLN A 75 3.91 23.52 -1.06
C GLN A 75 2.42 23.62 -0.69
N LEU A 76 1.80 24.79 -0.96
CA LEU A 76 0.40 25.03 -0.61
C LEU A 76 -0.53 24.07 -1.34
N ASN A 77 -0.25 23.80 -2.62
CA ASN A 77 -0.99 22.83 -3.40
C ASN A 77 -0.80 21.41 -2.84
N GLY A 78 0.42 21.07 -2.45
CA GLY A 78 0.77 19.79 -1.86
C GLY A 78 0.05 19.52 -0.55
N VAL A 79 0.04 20.47 0.39
CA VAL A 79 -0.67 20.31 1.66
C VAL A 79 -2.16 20.04 1.43
N VAL A 80 -2.81 20.86 0.59
CA VAL A 80 -4.24 20.72 0.32
C VAL A 80 -4.55 19.45 -0.48
N GLY A 81 -3.76 19.16 -1.52
CA GLY A 81 -3.94 18.03 -2.41
C GLY A 81 -3.72 16.69 -1.71
N ILE A 82 -2.66 16.58 -0.91
CA ILE A 82 -2.37 15.39 -0.12
C ILE A 82 -3.45 15.19 0.94
N ALA A 83 -3.86 16.24 1.67
CA ALA A 83 -4.93 16.13 2.65
C ALA A 83 -6.26 15.67 2.01
N LYS A 84 -6.58 16.18 0.82
CA LYS A 84 -7.76 15.73 0.07
C LYS A 84 -7.68 14.24 -0.26
N ILE A 85 -6.55 13.79 -0.80
CA ILE A 85 -6.37 12.37 -1.16
C ILE A 85 -6.40 11.46 0.06
N VAL A 86 -5.82 11.87 1.18
CA VAL A 86 -5.92 11.10 2.43
C VAL A 86 -7.37 10.89 2.81
N ASN A 87 -8.16 11.97 2.83
CA ASN A 87 -9.55 11.92 3.28
C ASN A 87 -10.48 11.21 2.30
N GLU A 88 -10.34 11.47 1.00
CA GLU A 88 -11.26 10.93 0.00
C GLU A 88 -10.89 9.51 -0.45
N VAL A 89 -9.59 9.20 -0.51
CA VAL A 89 -9.10 7.95 -1.10
C VAL A 89 -8.53 7.03 -0.02
N CYS A 90 -7.52 7.47 0.74
CA CYS A 90 -6.79 6.56 1.62
C CYS A 90 -7.65 6.04 2.78
N ILE A 91 -8.40 6.93 3.46
CA ILE A 91 -9.28 6.55 4.57
C ILE A 91 -10.38 5.60 4.07
N THR A 92 -11.04 5.95 2.95
CA THR A 92 -12.08 5.13 2.34
C THR A 92 -11.57 3.75 1.96
N ALA A 93 -10.46 3.67 1.20
CA ALA A 93 -9.89 2.41 0.77
C ALA A 93 -9.44 1.53 1.95
N LEU A 94 -8.83 2.13 2.98
CA LEU A 94 -8.42 1.39 4.18
C LEU A 94 -9.64 0.87 4.95
N SER A 95 -10.70 1.67 5.06
CA SER A 95 -11.97 1.26 5.67
C SER A 95 -12.58 0.07 4.93
N ASP A 96 -12.62 0.12 3.60
CA ASP A 96 -13.15 -0.96 2.76
C ASP A 96 -12.34 -2.26 2.92
N ILE A 97 -11.01 -2.16 2.91
CA ILE A 97 -10.12 -3.30 3.13
C ILE A 97 -10.36 -3.92 4.52
N MET A 98 -10.47 -3.08 5.55
CA MET A 98 -10.72 -3.53 6.92
C MET A 98 -12.09 -4.20 7.04
N GLN A 99 -13.14 -3.63 6.45
CA GLN A 99 -14.47 -4.22 6.44
C GLN A 99 -14.47 -5.58 5.75
N GLN A 100 -13.86 -5.68 4.56
CA GLN A 100 -13.74 -6.95 3.84
C GLN A 100 -12.99 -8.01 4.65
N ALA A 101 -11.94 -7.62 5.39
CA ALA A 101 -11.21 -8.55 6.26
C ALA A 101 -12.10 -9.06 7.40
N VAL A 102 -12.88 -8.19 8.05
CA VAL A 102 -13.83 -8.58 9.11
C VAL A 102 -14.89 -9.54 8.58
N GLU A 103 -15.48 -9.25 7.43
CA GLU A 103 -16.50 -10.11 6.81
C GLU A 103 -15.95 -11.48 6.41
N ARG A 104 -14.72 -11.54 5.86
CA ARG A 104 -14.03 -12.80 5.55
C ARG A 104 -13.79 -13.63 6.80
N ASN A 105 -13.30 -13.02 7.88
CA ASN A 105 -13.06 -13.71 9.14
C ASN A 105 -14.36 -14.24 9.76
N ALA A 106 -15.45 -13.47 9.71
CA ALA A 106 -16.77 -13.91 10.17
C ALA A 106 -17.30 -15.09 9.34
N SER A 107 -17.10 -15.06 8.02
CA SER A 107 -17.51 -16.16 7.13
C SER A 107 -16.71 -17.44 7.39
N GLN A 108 -15.40 -17.32 7.64
CA GLN A 108 -14.53 -18.44 7.98
C GLN A 108 -14.90 -19.07 9.33
N SER A 109 -15.18 -18.26 10.37
CA SER A 109 -15.54 -18.80 11.69
C SER A 109 -16.89 -19.54 11.69
N VAL A 110 -17.84 -19.10 10.87
CA VAL A 110 -19.12 -19.81 10.65
C VAL A 110 -18.88 -21.14 9.91
N ALA A 111 -18.03 -21.16 8.88
CA ALA A 111 -17.70 -22.38 8.15
C ALA A 111 -16.97 -23.42 9.04
N GLU A 112 -16.05 -22.98 9.90
CA GLU A 112 -15.38 -23.83 10.88
C GLU A 112 -16.37 -24.39 11.91
N SER A 113 -17.28 -23.56 12.41
CA SER A 113 -18.32 -23.99 13.37
C SER A 113 -19.30 -25.00 12.74
N GLN A 114 -19.62 -24.85 11.45
CA GLN A 114 -20.47 -25.81 10.73
C GLN A 114 -19.77 -27.14 10.44
N MET A 115 -18.47 -27.17 10.14
CA MET A 115 -17.72 -28.43 10.00
C MET A 115 -17.69 -29.24 11.30
N VAL A 116 -17.67 -28.59 12.47
CA VAL A 116 -17.67 -29.25 13.79
C VAL A 116 -19.03 -29.88 14.15
N LEU A 117 -20.13 -29.39 13.58
CA LEU A 117 -21.50 -29.88 13.84
C LEU A 117 -21.98 -31.00 12.89
N SER A 118 -21.10 -31.48 12.01
CA SER A 118 -21.37 -32.66 11.17
C SER A 118 -21.51 -33.91 12.06
N PRO A 119 -22.66 -34.61 12.08
CA PRO A 119 -22.78 -35.85 12.84
C PRO A 119 -21.82 -36.91 12.25
N PRO A 120 -21.23 -37.80 13.08
CA PRO A 120 -20.33 -38.83 12.58
C PRO A 120 -21.13 -39.75 11.66
N THR A 121 -20.87 -39.65 10.36
CA THR A 121 -21.36 -40.64 9.42
C THR A 121 -20.56 -41.90 9.68
N HIS A 122 -21.16 -42.85 10.42
CA HIS A 122 -20.64 -44.19 10.57
C HIS A 122 -20.56 -44.85 9.18
N HIS A 123 -19.42 -44.73 8.52
CA HIS A 123 -19.05 -45.61 7.42
C HIS A 123 -17.85 -46.46 7.81
N SER A 124 -18.12 -47.76 7.72
CA SER A 124 -17.29 -48.91 8.02
C SER A 124 -15.88 -48.84 7.46
N LEU A 125 -14.95 -49.45 8.20
CA LEU A 125 -13.54 -49.67 7.87
C LEU A 125 -13.30 -50.06 6.40
N ALA A 126 -12.46 -49.30 5.71
CA ALA A 126 -11.48 -49.81 4.75
C ALA A 126 -10.39 -48.75 4.48
N GLN A 127 -9.24 -48.93 5.14
CA GLN A 127 -7.86 -48.72 4.70
C GLN A 127 -7.45 -47.47 3.87
N HIS A 128 -6.48 -46.73 4.44
CA HIS A 128 -5.31 -46.10 3.84
C HIS A 128 -5.47 -45.18 2.60
N GLY A 129 -5.26 -43.87 2.80
CA GLY A 129 -4.95 -42.96 1.71
C GLY A 129 -5.07 -41.47 2.04
N LEU A 130 -4.09 -40.93 2.77
CA LEU A 130 -3.63 -39.52 2.85
C LEU A 130 -4.57 -38.43 2.27
N CYS A 131 -5.15 -37.62 3.19
CA CYS A 131 -5.91 -36.41 2.90
C CYS A 131 -5.08 -35.37 2.10
N HIS A 132 -5.47 -35.14 0.85
CA HIS A 132 -4.84 -34.19 -0.08
C HIS A 132 -5.47 -32.78 -0.04
N ALA A 133 -6.32 -32.47 0.94
CA ALA A 133 -7.17 -31.27 0.93
C ALA A 133 -6.53 -30.00 1.54
N CYS A 134 -5.28 -30.04 2.02
CA CYS A 134 -4.65 -28.89 2.67
C CYS A 134 -3.86 -27.96 1.70
N TRP A 135 -3.79 -28.26 0.41
CA TRP A 135 -2.85 -27.60 -0.51
C TRP A 135 -3.40 -26.47 -1.39
N THR A 136 -4.68 -26.09 -1.27
CA THR A 136 -5.27 -25.08 -2.20
C THR A 136 -5.46 -23.69 -1.62
N TRP A 137 -4.98 -23.39 -0.41
CA TRP A 137 -5.17 -22.07 0.23
C TRP A 137 -3.97 -21.12 0.16
N TRP A 138 -2.95 -21.41 -0.66
CA TRP A 138 -1.85 -20.47 -0.94
C TRP A 138 -1.53 -20.45 -2.44
N ARG A 139 -2.33 -19.72 -3.21
CA ARG A 139 -1.91 -19.06 -4.46
C ARG A 139 -2.78 -17.84 -4.72
#